data_AF-A0A221MAN0-F1
#
_entry.id   AF-A0A221MAN0-F1
#
_cell.length_a   1.000
_cell.length_b   1.000
_cell.length_c   1.000
_cell.angle_alpha   90.00
_cell.angle_beta   90.00
_cell.angle_gamma   90.00
#
_symmetry.space_group_name_H-M   'P 1'
#
loop_
_entity.id
_entity.type
_entity.pdbx_description
1 polymer ?
#
loop_
_entity_poly.entity_id
_entity_poly.type
_entity_poly.pdbx_seq_one_letter_code
_entity_poly.pdbx_strand_id
1 'polypeptide(L)'
;MLTVKMLKPYYIKADGDYVRVILAYQYFALFINEKVYQFVPTKSKEIRINRRTQEVVNTDALFAFQKGKDVIQVAMSELVSIPDFLLQLNEIAKPYYVREEEIIHEKNENAIIIGELEYENVKRLIDKALDERDKNAFDKLVELL
;
A
#
# COMPACT_ATOMS: atom_id res chain seq x y z
N MET A 1 4.15 -12.80 28.32
CA MET A 1 3.24 -12.57 27.19
C MET A 1 3.44 -11.14 26.71
N LEU A 2 3.70 -10.94 25.42
CA LEU A 2 3.86 -9.63 24.79
C LEU A 2 2.51 -9.24 24.16
N THR A 3 1.91 -8.14 24.61
CA THR A 3 0.65 -7.64 24.06
C THR A 3 0.69 -6.14 23.81
N VAL A 4 -0.16 -5.66 22.91
CA VAL A 4 -0.31 -4.23 22.65
C VAL A 4 -1.34 -3.65 23.60
N LYS A 5 -0.94 -2.68 24.42
CA LYS A 5 -1.84 -2.01 25.36
C LYS A 5 -2.59 -0.87 24.69
N MET A 6 -1.93 -0.15 23.79
CA MET A 6 -2.50 1.01 23.11
C MET A 6 -1.68 1.31 21.87
N LEU A 7 -2.33 1.48 20.72
CA LEU A 7 -1.75 2.04 19.51
C LEU A 7 -2.64 3.19 19.03
N LYS A 8 -2.14 4.42 19.11
CA LYS A 8 -2.79 5.61 18.57
C LYS A 8 -1.86 6.30 17.59
N PRO A 9 -2.31 6.69 16.40
CA PRO A 9 -1.51 7.52 15.53
C PRO A 9 -1.41 8.93 16.12
N TYR A 10 -0.25 9.56 15.98
CA TYR A 10 -0.13 11.01 16.14
C TYR A 10 -0.71 11.72 14.91
N TYR A 11 -0.35 11.21 13.73
CA TYR A 11 -0.84 11.67 12.45
C TYR A 11 -0.88 10.51 11.46
N ILE A 12 -1.81 10.55 10.51
CA ILE A 12 -1.90 9.60 9.41
C ILE A 12 -1.75 10.37 8.11
N LYS A 13 -0.89 9.88 7.23
CA LYS A 13 -0.74 10.39 5.86
C LYS A 13 -0.98 9.27 4.87
N ALA A 14 -1.92 9.44 3.97
CA ALA A 14 -2.09 8.56 2.82
C ALA A 14 -1.50 9.23 1.58
N ASP A 15 -0.67 8.51 0.84
CA ASP A 15 -0.23 8.86 -0.51
C ASP A 15 -0.82 7.87 -1.54
N GLY A 16 -0.37 7.89 -2.80
CA GLY A 16 -0.90 7.02 -3.85
C GLY A 16 -0.82 5.53 -3.50
N ASP A 17 0.29 5.11 -2.88
CA ASP A 17 0.63 3.70 -2.70
C ASP A 17 0.58 3.26 -1.23
N TYR A 18 0.79 4.19 -0.29
CA TYR A 18 1.01 3.87 1.12
C TYR A 18 0.14 4.68 2.09
N VAL A 19 -0.29 4.00 3.15
CA VAL A 19 -0.74 4.63 4.41
C VAL A 19 0.47 4.70 5.33
N ARG A 20 0.82 5.90 5.77
CA ARG A 20 1.87 6.15 6.77
C ARG A 20 1.20 6.51 8.08
N VAL A 21 1.42 5.68 9.08
CA VAL A 21 0.98 5.90 10.46
C VAL A 21 2.18 6.46 11.24
N ILE A 22 2.13 7.75 11.56
CA ILE A 22 3.19 8.45 12.29
C ILE A 22 2.88 8.36 13.79
N LEU A 23 3.89 7.98 14.58
CA LEU A 23 3.81 7.80 16.02
C LEU A 23 4.55 8.92 16.77
N ALA A 24 4.00 9.32 17.92
CA ALA A 24 4.64 10.25 18.87
C ALA A 24 4.82 9.60 20.25
N TYR A 25 5.62 10.25 21.09
CA TYR A 25 5.93 9.76 22.44
C TYR A 25 4.66 9.42 23.23
N GLN A 26 4.60 8.22 23.82
CA GLN A 26 3.46 7.67 24.58
C GLN A 26 2.17 7.37 23.79
N TYR A 27 2.18 7.46 22.47
CA TYR A 27 1.01 7.09 21.66
C TYR A 27 0.95 5.59 21.34
N PHE A 28 2.01 4.85 21.65
CA PHE A 28 2.10 3.41 21.48
C PHE A 28 2.70 2.79 22.74
N ALA A 29 2.08 1.73 23.25
CA ALA A 29 2.53 1.05 24.46
C ALA A 29 2.43 -0.47 24.34
N LEU A 30 3.49 -1.15 24.81
CA LEU A 30 3.55 -2.60 24.91
C LEU A 30 3.44 -3.03 26.36
N PHE A 31 2.84 -4.19 26.57
CA PHE A 31 2.81 -4.88 27.85
C PHE A 31 3.66 -6.14 27.77
N ILE A 32 4.76 -6.15 28.53
CA ILE A 32 5.79 -7.18 28.49
C ILE A 32 6.13 -7.56 29.92
N ASN A 33 5.99 -8.85 30.26
CA ASN A 33 6.34 -9.38 31.59
C ASN A 33 5.74 -8.54 32.73
N GLU A 34 4.43 -8.24 32.63
CA GLU A 34 3.66 -7.44 33.59
C GLU A 34 4.07 -5.95 33.68
N LYS A 35 4.87 -5.47 32.72
CA LYS A 35 5.38 -4.11 32.69
C LYS A 35 4.92 -3.40 31.42
N VAL A 36 4.47 -2.15 31.57
CA VAL A 36 4.14 -1.27 30.44
C VAL A 36 5.40 -0.55 29.97
N TYR A 37 5.70 -0.65 28.69
CA TYR A 37 6.75 0.12 28.01
C TYR A 37 6.10 1.10 27.05
N GLN A 38 6.52 2.36 27.13
CA GLN A 38 5.98 3.47 26.32
C GLN A 38 6.88 3.74 25.13
N PHE A 39 6.30 3.95 23.96
CA PHE A 39 7.06 4.26 22.76
C PHE A 39 7.82 5.58 22.90
N VAL A 40 9.08 5.57 22.45
CA VAL A 40 9.96 6.73 22.34
C VAL A 40 10.45 6.91 20.91
N PRO A 41 10.32 8.11 20.32
CA PRO A 41 10.69 8.36 18.93
C PRO A 41 12.21 8.56 18.75
N THR A 42 13.01 7.57 19.15
CA THR A 42 14.48 7.57 19.03
C THR A 42 14.98 6.75 17.84
N LYS A 43 14.16 5.83 17.33
CA LYS A 43 14.42 5.00 16.14
C LYS A 43 13.38 5.29 15.06
N SER A 44 12.69 4.26 14.53
CA SER A 44 11.58 4.47 13.60
C SER A 44 10.43 5.19 14.30
N LYS A 45 9.72 6.02 13.54
CA LYS A 45 8.55 6.80 13.99
C LYS A 45 7.34 6.57 13.09
N GLU A 46 7.47 5.73 12.08
CA GLU A 46 6.43 5.49 11.11
C GLU A 46 6.24 4.01 10.82
N ILE A 47 4.98 3.63 10.62
CA ILE A 47 4.56 2.35 10.08
C ILE A 47 4.02 2.62 8.68
N ARG A 48 4.55 1.92 7.67
CA ARG A 48 4.12 2.05 6.28
C ARG A 48 3.33 0.81 5.88
N ILE A 49 2.13 1.03 5.36
CA ILE A 49 1.21 -0.01 4.92
C ILE A 49 0.90 0.23 3.46
N ASN A 50 0.98 -0.80 2.62
CA ASN A 50 0.58 -0.70 1.23
C ASN A 50 -0.95 -0.59 1.14
N ARG A 51 -1.49 0.39 0.42
CA ARG A 51 -2.92 0.65 0.31
C ARG A 51 -3.69 -0.41 -0.47
N ARG A 52 -3.01 -1.15 -1.34
CA ARG A 52 -3.57 -2.20 -2.20
C ARG A 52 -3.44 -3.58 -1.56
N THR A 53 -2.26 -3.95 -1.05
CA THR A 53 -2.05 -5.26 -0.40
C THR A 53 -2.46 -5.28 1.07
N GLN A 54 -2.60 -4.10 1.69
CA GLN A 54 -2.88 -3.95 3.13
C GLN A 54 -1.77 -4.50 4.03
N GLU A 55 -0.60 -4.77 3.47
CA GLU A 55 0.55 -5.32 4.19
C GLU A 55 1.50 -4.23 4.69
N VAL A 56 2.12 -4.49 5.82
CA VAL A 56 3.20 -3.65 6.36
C VAL A 56 4.46 -3.83 5.51
N VAL A 57 5.01 -2.73 5.03
CA VAL A 57 6.13 -2.74 4.06
C VAL A 57 7.48 -2.64 4.77
N ASN A 58 7.57 -1.85 5.84
CA ASN A 58 8.82 -1.60 6.58
C ASN A 58 9.01 -2.58 7.73
N THR A 59 9.05 -3.88 7.42
CA THR A 59 9.18 -4.97 8.42
C THR A 59 10.53 -4.98 9.15
N ASP A 60 11.54 -4.33 8.59
CA ASP A 60 12.89 -4.13 9.12
C ASP A 60 12.97 -2.97 10.13
N ALA A 61 11.93 -2.15 10.25
CA ALA A 61 11.93 -0.99 11.13
C ALA A 61 12.01 -1.38 12.61
N LEU A 62 12.87 -0.68 13.37
CA LEU A 62 13.00 -0.85 14.82
C LEU A 62 12.27 0.26 15.57
N PHE A 63 11.46 -0.12 16.55
CA PHE A 63 10.74 0.78 17.44
C PHE A 63 11.30 0.68 18.86
N ALA A 64 11.53 1.81 19.49
CA ALA A 64 12.07 1.87 20.84
C ALA A 64 10.96 2.11 21.86
N PHE A 65 11.00 1.37 22.96
CA PHE A 65 10.06 1.53 24.07
C PHE A 65 10.81 1.64 25.40
N GLN A 66 10.32 2.50 26.29
CA GLN A 66 10.98 2.83 27.54
C GLN A 66 10.07 2.60 28.74
N LYS A 67 10.65 2.11 29.83
CA LYS A 67 10.06 2.09 31.17
C LYS A 67 11.10 2.58 32.18
N GLY A 68 10.95 3.81 32.65
CA GLY A 68 11.94 4.42 33.55
C GLY A 68 13.30 4.56 32.86
N LYS A 69 14.33 3.84 33.31
CA LYS A 69 15.66 3.81 32.68
C LYS A 69 15.85 2.67 31.68
N ASP A 70 14.92 1.72 31.64
CA ASP A 70 15.00 0.54 30.79
C ASP A 70 14.45 0.85 29.39
N VAL A 71 15.21 0.51 28.35
CA VAL A 71 14.85 0.77 26.95
C VAL A 71 15.01 -0.52 26.16
N ILE A 72 13.93 -0.93 25.52
CA ILE A 72 13.88 -2.10 24.64
C ILE A 72 13.67 -1.65 23.20
N GLN A 73 14.17 -2.44 22.26
CA GLN A 73 13.94 -2.26 20.83
C GLN A 73 13.17 -3.47 20.33
N VAL A 74 12.11 -3.23 19.57
CA VAL A 74 11.26 -4.27 19.00
C VAL A 74 11.18 -4.05 17.50
N ALA A 75 11.45 -5.10 16.72
CA ALA A 75 11.32 -5.03 15.27
C ALA A 75 9.86 -5.02 14.85
N MET A 76 9.58 -4.38 13.71
CA MET A 76 8.24 -4.38 13.13
C MET A 76 7.75 -5.80 12.82
N SER A 77 8.64 -6.68 12.37
CA SER A 77 8.35 -8.11 12.17
C SER A 77 7.82 -8.79 13.44
N GLU A 78 8.36 -8.46 14.62
CA GLU A 78 7.88 -8.96 15.90
C GLU A 78 6.53 -8.32 16.27
N LEU A 79 6.34 -7.03 16.03
CA LEU A 79 5.05 -6.36 16.28
C LEU A 79 3.93 -6.95 15.41
N VAL A 80 4.20 -7.19 14.14
CA VAL A 80 3.28 -7.82 13.17
C VAL A 80 2.89 -9.23 13.61
N SER A 81 3.75 -9.94 14.34
CA SER A 81 3.41 -11.27 14.88
C SER A 81 2.36 -11.24 16.01
N ILE A 82 2.06 -10.06 16.56
CA ILE A 82 1.07 -9.88 17.64
C ILE A 82 -0.31 -9.64 16.99
N PRO A 83 -1.30 -10.54 17.16
CA PRO A 83 -2.61 -10.38 16.53
C PRO A 83 -3.32 -9.07 16.89
N ASP A 84 -3.28 -8.68 18.18
CA ASP A 84 -3.89 -7.43 18.65
C ASP A 84 -3.28 -6.18 18.01
N PHE A 85 -1.98 -6.23 17.71
CA PHE A 85 -1.30 -5.13 17.00
C PHE A 85 -1.84 -4.99 15.59
N LEU A 86 -1.91 -6.11 14.85
CA LEU A 86 -2.42 -6.13 13.50
C LEU A 86 -3.87 -5.66 13.45
N LEU A 87 -4.73 -6.10 14.38
CA LEU A 87 -6.11 -5.66 14.46
C LEU A 87 -6.21 -4.14 14.63
N GLN A 88 -5.52 -3.57 15.63
CA GLN A 88 -5.53 -2.12 15.86
C GLN A 88 -4.95 -1.34 14.67
N LEU A 89 -3.87 -1.83 14.08
CA LEU A 89 -3.26 -1.19 12.92
C LEU A 89 -4.20 -1.20 11.71
N ASN A 90 -4.89 -2.31 11.48
CA ASN A 90 -5.86 -2.43 10.40
C ASN A 90 -7.06 -1.51 10.62
N GLU A 91 -7.58 -1.41 11.84
CA GLU A 91 -8.66 -0.47 12.17
C GLU A 91 -8.28 0.99 11.88
N ILE A 92 -7.04 1.37 12.20
CA ILE A 92 -6.52 2.72 11.93
C ILE A 92 -6.37 2.99 10.43
N ALA A 93 -5.88 2.00 9.67
CA ALA A 93 -5.51 2.16 8.27
C ALA A 93 -6.65 1.87 7.28
N LYS A 94 -7.66 1.10 7.67
CA LYS A 94 -8.81 0.68 6.85
C LYS A 94 -9.50 1.82 6.08
N PRO A 95 -9.72 3.02 6.65
CA PRO A 95 -10.35 4.13 5.91
C PRO A 95 -9.53 4.62 4.71
N TYR A 96 -8.25 4.27 4.62
CA TYR A 96 -7.32 4.76 3.62
C TYR A 96 -6.95 3.71 2.56
N TYR A 97 -7.45 2.48 2.67
CA TYR A 97 -7.21 1.45 1.67
C TYR A 97 -7.97 1.72 0.37
N VAL A 98 -7.39 1.27 -0.74
CA VAL A 98 -8.08 1.33 -2.03
C VAL A 98 -9.21 0.30 -2.01
N ARG A 99 -10.45 0.74 -2.27
CA ARG A 99 -11.58 -0.18 -2.37
C ARG A 99 -11.48 -0.97 -3.67
N GLU A 100 -11.90 -2.23 -3.67
CA GLU A 100 -11.89 -3.08 -4.88
C GLU A 100 -12.63 -2.42 -6.05
N GLU A 101 -13.69 -1.68 -5.77
CA GLU A 101 -14.46 -0.88 -6.74
C GLU A 101 -13.59 0.18 -7.46
N GLU A 102 -12.69 0.84 -6.74
CA GLU A 102 -11.77 1.84 -7.29
C GLU A 102 -10.71 1.18 -8.20
N ILE A 103 -10.26 -0.04 -7.85
CA ILE A 103 -9.30 -0.82 -8.66
C ILE A 103 -9.95 -1.32 -9.95
N ILE A 104 -11.20 -1.77 -9.89
CA ILE A 104 -11.95 -2.26 -11.06
C ILE A 104 -12.23 -1.09 -12.01
N HIS A 105 -12.58 0.09 -11.48
CA HIS A 105 -12.79 1.28 -12.30
C HIS A 105 -11.51 1.74 -13.02
N GLU A 106 -10.37 1.78 -12.31
CA GLU A 106 -9.05 2.07 -12.91
C GLU A 106 -8.70 1.10 -14.05
N LYS A 107 -8.93 -0.20 -13.85
CA LYS A 107 -8.68 -1.21 -14.88
C LYS A 107 -9.60 -1.07 -16.08
N ASN A 108 -10.86 -0.75 -15.87
CA ASN A 108 -11.82 -0.56 -16.95
C ASN A 108 -11.50 0.67 -17.80
N GLU A 109 -11.14 1.80 -17.19
CA GLU A 109 -10.73 3.01 -17.95
C GLU A 109 -9.50 2.74 -18.81
N ASN A 110 -8.48 2.07 -18.25
CA ASN A 110 -7.28 1.70 -19.00
C ASN A 110 -7.61 0.74 -20.16
N ALA A 111 -8.51 -0.22 -19.95
CA ALA A 111 -8.93 -1.15 -21.00
C ALA A 111 -9.67 -0.43 -22.14
N ILE A 112 -10.51 0.56 -21.82
CA ILE A 112 -11.21 1.40 -22.81
C ILE A 112 -10.19 2.20 -23.63
N ILE A 113 -9.25 2.87 -22.97
CA ILE A 113 -8.22 3.68 -23.64
C ILE A 113 -7.34 2.78 -24.53
N ILE A 114 -6.94 1.60 -24.06
CA ILE A 114 -6.16 0.64 -24.86
C ILE A 114 -6.96 0.22 -26.09
N GLY A 115 -8.24 -0.12 -25.94
CA GLY A 115 -9.10 -0.48 -27.08
C GLY A 115 -9.23 0.64 -28.12
N GLU A 116 -9.38 1.89 -27.68
CA GLU A 116 -9.41 3.05 -28.58
C GLU A 116 -8.09 3.25 -29.32
N LEU A 117 -6.95 3.10 -28.62
CA LEU A 117 -5.62 3.21 -29.23
C LEU A 117 -5.34 2.08 -30.23
N GLU A 118 -5.76 0.85 -29.92
CA GLU A 118 -5.64 -0.28 -30.83
C GLU A 118 -6.48 -0.05 -32.09
N TYR A 119 -7.71 0.42 -31.94
CA TYR A 119 -8.60 0.75 -33.05
C TYR A 119 -8.02 1.83 -33.97
N GLU A 120 -7.53 2.94 -33.41
CA GLU A 120 -6.89 4.00 -34.19
C GLU A 120 -5.58 3.53 -34.84
N ASN A 121 -4.84 2.63 -34.17
CA ASN A 121 -3.64 2.04 -34.76
C ASN A 121 -3.97 1.12 -35.95
N VAL A 122 -5.04 0.33 -35.87
CA VAL A 122 -5.51 -0.49 -36.99
C VAL A 122 -5.84 0.39 -38.20
N LYS A 123 -6.59 1.48 -38.01
CA LYS A 123 -6.89 2.44 -39.09
C LYS A 123 -5.61 3.00 -39.72
N ARG A 124 -4.65 3.44 -38.90
CA ARG A 124 -3.37 3.95 -39.40
C ARG A 124 -2.59 2.91 -40.20
N LEU A 125 -2.65 1.64 -39.79
CA LEU A 125 -1.99 0.55 -40.52
C LEU A 125 -2.71 0.25 -41.85
N ILE A 126 -4.03 0.39 -41.90
CA ILE A 126 -4.81 0.29 -43.14
C ILE A 126 -4.40 1.39 -44.11
N ASP A 127 -4.35 2.64 -43.65
CA ASP A 127 -3.91 3.78 -44.47
C ASP A 127 -2.50 3.56 -45.01
N LYS A 128 -1.58 3.08 -44.15
CA LYS A 128 -0.23 2.73 -44.57
C LYS A 128 -0.20 1.61 -45.63
N ALA A 129 -1.01 0.58 -45.47
CA ALA A 129 -1.10 -0.50 -46.44
C ALA A 129 -1.63 -0.01 -47.80
N LEU A 130 -2.55 0.96 -47.80
CA LEU A 130 -3.02 1.62 -49.02
C LEU A 130 -1.90 2.43 -49.69
N ASP A 131 -1.15 3.23 -48.92
CA ASP A 131 -0.03 4.03 -49.42
C ASP A 131 1.08 3.16 -50.04
N GLU A 132 1.40 2.04 -49.39
CA GLU A 132 2.41 1.07 -49.84
C GLU A 132 1.89 0.10 -50.91
N ARG A 133 0.59 0.16 -51.25
CA ARG A 133 -0.12 -0.76 -52.15
C ARG A 133 0.00 -2.23 -51.72
N ASP A 134 0.14 -2.49 -50.43
CA ASP A 134 0.15 -3.84 -49.87
C ASP A 134 -1.28 -4.35 -49.66
N LYS A 135 -1.83 -4.95 -50.71
CA LYS A 135 -3.18 -5.51 -50.70
C LYS A 135 -3.38 -6.60 -49.64
N ASN A 136 -2.35 -7.43 -49.41
CA ASN A 136 -2.45 -8.52 -48.45
C ASN A 136 -2.52 -8.00 -47.01
N ALA A 137 -1.78 -6.95 -46.69
CA ALA A 137 -1.85 -6.29 -45.39
C ALA A 137 -3.19 -5.57 -45.21
N PHE A 138 -3.67 -4.87 -46.24
CA PHE A 138 -4.97 -4.19 -46.22
C PHE A 138 -6.12 -5.16 -45.92
N ASP A 139 -6.23 -6.26 -46.69
CA ASP A 139 -7.32 -7.22 -46.56
C ASP A 139 -7.36 -7.82 -45.13
N LYS A 140 -6.19 -8.12 -44.54
CA LYS A 140 -6.09 -8.64 -43.17
C LYS A 140 -6.42 -7.63 -42.08
N LEU A 141 -6.07 -6.36 -42.26
CA LEU A 141 -6.28 -5.33 -41.26
C LEU A 141 -7.75 -4.85 -41.24
N VAL A 142 -8.42 -4.87 -42.39
CA VAL A 142 -9.86 -4.54 -42.49
C VAL A 142 -10.73 -5.59 -41.78
N GLU A 143 -10.31 -6.86 -41.73
CA GLU A 143 -11.01 -7.90 -40.95
C GLU A 143 -10.96 -7.67 -39.43
N LEU A 144 -10.08 -6.80 -38.94
CA LEU A 144 -9.92 -6.46 -37.52
C LEU A 144 -10.76 -5.23 -37.09
N LEU A 145 -11.49 -4.61 -38.02
CA LEU A 145 -12.46 -3.53 -37.77
C LEU A 145 -13.86 -4.10 -37.53
#